data_AF-A0A8K0DY12-F1
#
_entry.id   AF-A0A8K0DY12-F1
#
_cell.length_a   1.000
_cell.length_b   1.000
_cell.length_c   1.000
_cell.angle_alpha   90.00
_cell.angle_beta   90.00
_cell.angle_gamma   90.00
#
_symmetry.space_group_name_H-M   'P 1'
#
loop_
_entity.id
_entity.type
_entity.pdbx_description
1 polymer ?
#
loop_
_entity_poly.entity_id
_entity_poly.type
_entity_poly.pdbx_seq_one_letter_code
_entity_poly.pdbx_strand_id
1 'polypeptide(L)'
;MEKSRELLFTELCEYLNLKAEEVKKRWLKMEEEEKRDLVKGFVSEWSVNFHPLSARSVKELVEDYLHEDEDPSPKSSSSSSSALFPTLKKIMGFSQNE
;
A
#
# COMPACT_ATOMS: atom_id res chain seq x y z
N MET A 1 4.92 -8.33 -6.86
CA MET A 1 5.54 -8.45 -5.53
C MET A 1 6.58 -7.36 -5.23
N GLU A 2 7.22 -6.73 -6.23
CA GLU A 2 8.18 -5.65 -5.98
C GLU A 2 7.52 -4.41 -5.35
N LYS A 3 6.45 -3.90 -5.97
CA LYS A 3 5.69 -2.76 -5.44
C LYS A 3 5.13 -2.96 -4.04
N SER A 4 4.69 -4.17 -3.71
CA SER A 4 4.18 -4.48 -2.37
C SER A 4 5.28 -4.46 -1.30
N ARG A 5 6.53 -4.81 -1.68
CA ARG A 5 7.68 -4.72 -0.77
C ARG A 5 8.13 -3.28 -0.57
N GLU A 6 8.14 -2.49 -1.64
CA GLU A 6 8.45 -1.05 -1.58
C GLU A 6 7.45 -0.31 -0.70
N LEU A 7 6.15 -0.55 -0.88
CA LEU A 7 5.10 0.05 -0.07
C LEU A 7 5.30 -0.30 1.42
N LEU A 8 5.48 -1.58 1.74
CA LEU A 8 5.72 -2.01 3.12
C LEU A 8 6.95 -1.34 3.75
N PHE A 9 8.02 -1.17 2.97
CA PHE A 9 9.23 -0.52 3.46
C PHE A 9 9.03 0.99 3.68
N THR A 10 8.26 1.66 2.82
CA THR A 10 7.85 3.07 3.02
C THR A 10 7.05 3.24 4.31
N GLU A 11 6.05 2.39 4.54
CA GLU A 11 5.24 2.40 5.77
C GLU A 11 6.10 2.20 7.02
N LEU A 12 7.10 1.31 6.96
CA LEU A 12 8.06 1.13 8.06
C LEU A 12 8.93 2.37 8.30
N CYS A 13 9.30 3.10 7.24
CA CYS A 13 10.03 4.36 7.36
C CYS A 13 9.19 5.44 8.04
N GLU A 14 7.91 5.52 7.69
CA GLU A 14 6.94 6.44 8.31
C GLU A 14 6.71 6.09 9.79
N TYR A 15 6.50 4.81 10.11
CA TYR A 15 6.39 4.32 11.50
C TYR A 15 7.60 4.72 12.36
N LEU A 16 8.81 4.64 11.80
CA LEU A 16 10.03 5.02 12.50
C LEU A 16 10.34 6.52 12.46
N ASN A 17 9.61 7.30 11.65
CA ASN A 17 9.89 8.69 11.33
C ASN A 17 11.37 8.91 10.89
N LEU A 18 11.86 8.04 10.01
CA LEU A 18 13.24 8.05 9.52
C LEU A 18 13.29 7.96 7.99
N LYS A 19 14.36 8.46 7.39
CA LYS A 19 14.57 8.29 5.94
C LYS A 19 14.98 6.85 5.62
N ALA A 20 14.66 6.39 4.42
CA ALA A 20 15.00 5.04 3.93
C ALA A 20 16.46 4.63 4.19
N GLU A 21 17.42 5.51 3.93
CA GLU A 21 18.85 5.23 4.15
C GLU A 21 19.22 5.08 5.62
N GLU A 22 18.56 5.83 6.51
CA GLU A 22 18.77 5.74 7.96
C GLU A 22 18.18 4.44 8.51
N VAL A 23 16.98 4.07 8.04
CA VAL A 23 16.33 2.79 8.38
C VAL A 23 17.20 1.62 7.93
N LYS A 24 17.73 1.63 6.69
CA LYS A 24 18.66 0.58 6.20
C LYS A 24 19.89 0.47 7.09
N LYS A 25 20.54 1.60 7.41
CA LYS A 25 21.76 1.63 8.24
C LYS A 25 21.48 1.15 9.67
N ARG A 26 20.33 1.50 10.23
CA ARG A 26 19.89 1.05 11.56
C ARG A 26 19.59 -0.44 11.55
N TRP A 27 18.82 -0.91 10.58
CA TRP A 27 18.42 -2.31 10.42
C TRP A 27 19.63 -3.25 10.31
N LEU A 28 20.66 -2.87 9.55
CA LEU A 28 21.88 -3.65 9.41
C LEU A 28 22.69 -3.78 10.70
N LYS A 29 22.49 -2.87 11.67
CA LYS A 29 23.18 -2.88 12.97
C LYS A 29 22.38 -3.56 14.07
N MET A 30 21.09 -3.78 13.86
CA MET A 30 20.21 -4.41 14.84
C MET A 30 20.48 -5.90 14.92
N GLU A 31 20.39 -6.43 16.14
CA GLU A 31 20.36 -7.87 16.36
C GLU A 31 19.01 -8.46 15.93
N GLU A 32 18.96 -9.77 15.72
CA GLU A 32 17.74 -10.43 15.25
C GLU A 32 16.56 -10.29 16.22
N GLU A 33 16.81 -10.26 17.53
CA GLU A 33 15.77 -10.04 18.54
C GLU A 33 15.19 -8.63 18.45
N GLU A 34 16.04 -7.59 18.36
CA GLU A 34 15.62 -6.21 18.17
C GLU A 34 14.78 -6.03 16.89
N LYS A 35 15.17 -6.69 15.79
CA LYS A 35 14.39 -6.66 14.55
C LYS A 35 13.01 -7.28 14.73
N ARG A 36 12.92 -8.41 15.45
CA ARG A 36 11.64 -9.08 15.73
C ARG A 36 10.71 -8.21 16.55
N ASP A 37 11.24 -7.57 17.60
CA ASP A 37 10.46 -6.68 18.45
C ASP A 37 9.99 -5.44 17.69
N LEU A 38 10.87 -4.85 16.86
CA LEU A 38 10.50 -3.75 15.98
C LEU A 38 9.37 -4.13 15.02
N VAL A 39 9.50 -5.26 14.32
CA VAL A 39 8.47 -5.74 13.38
C VAL A 39 7.16 -6.02 14.10
N LYS A 40 7.20 -6.58 15.31
CA LYS A 40 6.00 -6.84 16.11
C LYS A 40 5.28 -5.54 16.49
N GLY A 41 6.03 -4.51 16.91
CA GLY A 41 5.48 -3.18 17.18
C GLY A 41 4.84 -2.56 15.95
N PHE A 42 5.58 -2.55 14.83
CA PHE A 42 5.10 -2.06 13.54
C PHE A 42 3.82 -2.75 13.10
N VAL A 43 3.78 -4.09 13.08
CA VAL A 43 2.59 -4.84 12.65
C VAL A 43 1.41 -4.58 13.59
N SER A 44 1.64 -4.46 14.90
CA SER A 44 0.55 -4.20 15.85
C SER A 44 -0.15 -2.87 15.60
N GLU A 45 0.56 -1.83 15.17
CA GLU A 45 -0.02 -0.52 14.86
C GLU A 45 -0.56 -0.49 13.43
N TRP A 46 0.22 -0.98 12.48
CA TRP A 46 -0.13 -0.97 11.06
C TRP A 46 -1.37 -1.83 10.77
N SER A 47 -1.50 -3.00 11.40
CA SER A 47 -2.62 -3.93 11.17
C SER A 47 -3.98 -3.39 11.61
N VAL A 48 -4.04 -2.41 12.51
CA VAL A 48 -5.31 -1.77 12.91
C VAL A 48 -5.99 -1.09 11.70
N ASN A 49 -5.19 -0.61 10.75
CA ASN A 49 -5.67 0.01 9.53
C ASN A 49 -6.15 -1.03 8.49
N PHE A 50 -5.84 -2.31 8.69
CA PHE A 50 -6.27 -3.41 7.82
C PHE A 50 -7.40 -4.19 8.49
N HIS A 51 -8.62 -3.71 8.29
CA HIS A 51 -9.79 -4.54 8.54
C HIS A 51 -9.93 -5.54 7.39
N PRO A 52 -10.11 -6.85 7.67
CA PRO A 52 -10.41 -7.82 6.63
C PRO A 52 -11.60 -7.32 5.80
N LEU A 53 -11.45 -7.32 4.47
CA LEU A 53 -12.54 -6.92 3.59
C LEU A 53 -13.75 -7.83 3.83
N SER A 54 -14.94 -7.23 3.90
CA SER A 54 -16.17 -8.02 3.97
C SER A 54 -16.33 -8.87 2.70
N ALA A 55 -17.00 -10.03 2.79
CA ALA A 55 -17.28 -10.87 1.62
C ALA A 55 -17.97 -10.08 0.49
N ARG A 56 -18.79 -9.09 0.86
CA ARG A 56 -19.42 -8.16 -0.08
C ARG A 56 -18.39 -7.28 -0.79
N SER A 57 -17.49 -6.63 -0.05
CA SER A 57 -16.46 -5.75 -0.63
C SER A 57 -15.48 -6.52 -1.51
N VAL A 58 -15.14 -7.76 -1.14
CA VAL A 58 -14.34 -8.64 -1.99
C VAL A 58 -15.07 -8.98 -3.28
N LYS A 59 -16.36 -9.33 -3.21
CA LYS A 59 -17.19 -9.59 -4.40
C LYS A 59 -17.24 -8.38 -5.33
N GLU A 60 -17.53 -7.19 -4.80
CA GLU A 60 -17.61 -5.94 -5.58
C GLU A 60 -16.27 -5.66 -6.31
N LEU A 61 -15.12 -5.78 -5.62
CA LEU A 61 -13.81 -5.61 -6.25
C LEU A 61 -13.51 -6.61 -7.37
N VAL A 62 -13.93 -7.87 -7.20
CA VAL A 62 -13.75 -8.90 -8.23
C VAL A 62 -14.63 -8.63 -9.44
N GLU A 63 -15.89 -8.19 -9.22
CA GLU A 63 -16.79 -7.81 -10.30
C GLU A 63 -16.26 -6.61 -11.10
N ASP A 64 -15.77 -5.57 -10.42
CA ASP A 64 -15.17 -4.39 -11.05
C ASP A 64 -13.99 -4.77 -11.95
N TYR A 65 -13.06 -5.62 -11.45
CA TYR A 65 -11.91 -6.08 -12.22
C TYR A 65 -12.31 -6.83 -13.50
N LEU A 66 -13.33 -7.71 -13.40
CA LEU A 66 -13.80 -8.46 -14.56
C LEU A 66 -14.52 -7.57 -15.59
N HIS A 67 -15.12 -6.46 -15.18
CA HIS A 67 -15.76 -5.50 -16.08
C HIS A 67 -14.76 -4.56 -16.76
N GLU A 68 -13.64 -4.19 -16.11
CA GLU A 68 -12.58 -3.38 -16.74
C GLU A 68 -11.92 -4.10 -17.94
N ASP A 69 -11.93 -5.43 -17.97
CA ASP A 69 -11.42 -6.24 -19.09
C ASP A 69 -12.44 -6.41 -20.25
N GLU A 70 -13.72 -6.06 -20.06
CA GLU A 70 -14.79 -6.24 -21.06
C GLU A 70 -15.12 -5.00 -21.91
N ASP A 71 -14.43 -3.86 -21.74
CA ASP A 71 -14.67 -2.65 -22.56
C ASP A 71 -13.60 -2.47 -23.66
N PRO A 72 -13.86 -2.91 -24.91
CA PRO A 72 -12.97 -2.70 -26.04
C PRO A 72 -13.22 -1.32 -26.66
N SER A 73 -12.90 -0.23 -25.96
CA SER A 73 -12.99 1.12 -26.52
C SER A 73 -11.61 1.82 -26.53
N PRO A 74 -11.26 2.53 -27.63
CA PRO A 74 -9.87 2.75 -28.01
C PRO A 74 -9.20 3.85 -27.19
N LYS A 75 -7.99 3.51 -26.76
CA LYS A 75 -6.94 4.36 -26.22
C LYS A 75 -6.95 5.77 -26.84
N SER A 76 -7.35 6.76 -26.04
CA SER A 76 -6.97 8.15 -26.27
C SER A 76 -6.11 8.60 -25.10
N SER A 77 -4.86 8.84 -25.45
CA SER A 77 -3.71 9.18 -24.63
C SER A 77 -3.93 10.43 -23.77
N SER A 78 -3.67 10.31 -22.46
CA SER A 78 -2.90 11.29 -21.71
C SER A 78 -2.54 10.80 -20.31
N SER A 79 -1.24 10.89 -20.01
CA SER A 79 -0.61 11.01 -18.69
C SER A 79 -0.77 9.90 -17.65
N SER A 80 0.35 9.24 -17.40
CA SER A 80 0.80 8.74 -16.11
C SER A 80 0.05 9.32 -14.91
N SER A 81 -0.86 8.55 -14.36
CA SER A 81 -1.01 8.48 -12.91
C SER A 81 -1.42 7.05 -12.58
N SER A 82 -0.75 6.48 -11.60
CA SER A 82 -1.10 5.23 -10.95
C SER A 82 -2.63 5.05 -10.90
N ALA A 83 -3.13 4.04 -11.60
CA ALA A 83 -4.52 3.59 -11.51
C ALA A 83 -4.72 2.93 -10.13
N LEU A 84 -4.63 3.74 -9.08
CA LEU A 84 -5.28 3.44 -7.82
C LEU A 84 -6.76 3.72 -8.05
N PHE A 85 -7.57 2.69 -7.82
CA PHE A 85 -9.02 2.73 -7.94
C PHE A 85 -9.58 4.00 -7.27
N PRO A 86 -10.57 4.70 -7.87
CA PRO A 86 -11.14 5.93 -7.31
C PRO A 86 -11.59 5.79 -5.85
N THR A 87 -12.11 4.61 -5.50
CA THR A 87 -12.54 4.26 -4.14
C THR A 87 -11.35 4.14 -3.17
N LEU A 88 -10.24 3.55 -3.61
CA LEU A 88 -9.02 3.44 -2.80
C LEU A 88 -8.33 4.80 -2.63
N LYS A 89 -8.34 5.66 -3.65
CA LYS A 89 -7.84 7.05 -3.51
C LYS A 89 -8.60 7.82 -2.42
N LYS A 90 -9.92 7.64 -2.34
CA LYS A 90 -10.78 8.25 -1.33
C LYS A 90 -10.50 7.73 0.09
N ILE A 91 -10.25 6.44 0.23
CA ILE A 91 -9.90 5.83 1.53
C ILE A 91 -8.49 6.25 1.99
N MET A 92 -7.57 6.42 1.04
CA MET A 92 -6.16 6.74 1.29
C MET A 92 -5.89 8.25 1.39
N GLY A 93 -6.93 9.11 1.35
CA GLY A 93 -6.81 10.55 1.58
C GLY A 93 -6.12 11.33 0.46
N PHE A 94 -5.92 10.74 -0.71
CA PHE A 94 -5.36 11.45 -1.87
C PHE A 94 -6.43 12.36 -2.49
N SER A 95 -6.44 13.63 -2.08
CA SER A 95 -7.25 14.66 -2.75
C SER A 95 -6.71 14.90 -4.15
N GLN A 96 -7.57 14.75 -5.15
CA GLN A 96 -7.31 15.19 -6.52
C GLN A 96 -7.24 16.72 -6.52
N ASN A 97 -6.03 17.26 -6.63
CA ASN A 97 -5.85 18.65 -7.02
C ASN A 97 -5.67 18.62 -8.53
N GLU A 98 -6.73 19.07 -9.22
CA GLU A 98 -6.93 19.33 -10.66
C GLU A 98 -5.85 18.87 -11.66
#